data_AF-A0A7V9CQM8-F1
#
_entry.id   AF-A0A7V9CQM8-F1
#
_cell.length_a   1.000
_cell.length_b   1.000
_cell.length_c   1.000
_cell.angle_alpha   90.00
_cell.angle_beta   90.00
_cell.angle_gamma   90.00
#
_symmetry.space_group_name_H-M   'P 1'
#
loop_
_entity.id
_entity.type
_entity.pdbx_description
1 polymer ?
#
loop_
_entity_poly.entity_id
_entity_poly.type
_entity_poly.pdbx_seq_one_letter_code
_entity_poly.pdbx_strand_id
1 'polypeptide(L)' 'MNERHFAEVEKALLYVSEARERAERAAKLLSRQAAAPHLVEALEELERGLDDLQRRVMQQTYFAVPKEQLTL' A
#
# COMPACT_ATOMS: atom_id res chain seq x y z
N MET A 1 18.75 -9.62 -12.42
CA MET A 1 17.44 -9.03 -12.09
C MET A 1 16.39 -9.77 -12.92
N ASN A 2 15.37 -10.39 -12.31
CA ASN A 2 14.38 -11.20 -13.03
C ASN A 2 13.08 -10.40 -13.23
N GLU A 3 12.89 -9.87 -14.43
CA GLU A 3 11.73 -9.05 -14.82
C GLU A 3 10.40 -9.73 -14.50
N ARG A 4 10.31 -11.06 -14.65
CA ARG A 4 9.09 -11.82 -14.34
C ARG A 4 8.73 -11.79 -12.85
N HIS A 5 9.73 -11.78 -11.96
CA HIS A 5 9.47 -11.67 -10.52
C HIS A 5 9.00 -10.26 -10.15
N PHE A 6 9.58 -9.23 -10.75
CA PHE A 6 9.15 -7.84 -10.53
C PHE A 6 7.75 -7.55 -11.09
N ALA A 7 7.38 -8.16 -12.22
CA ALA A 7 6.03 -8.05 -12.75
C ALA A 7 4.95 -8.57 -11.77
N GLU A 8 5.23 -9.63 -11.00
CA GLU A 8 4.29 -10.12 -9.98
C GLU A 8 4.23 -9.18 -8.76
N VAL A 9 5.36 -8.58 -8.37
CA VAL A 9 5.40 -7.54 -7.33
C VAL A 9 4.58 -6.32 -7.74
N GLU A 10 4.72 -5.85 -8.98
CA GLU A 10 3.99 -4.70 -9.51
C GLU A 10 2.48 -4.93 -9.50
N LYS A 11 2.03 -6.11 -9.95
CA LYS A 11 0.61 -6.49 -9.89
C LYS A 11 0.08 -6.48 -8.46
N ALA A 12 0.85 -7.02 -7.50
CA ALA A 12 0.44 -7.00 -6.10
C ALA A 12 0.33 -5.56 -5.56
N LEU A 13 1.32 -4.70 -5.87
CA LEU A 13 1.31 -3.30 -5.47
C LEU A 13 0.17 -2.50 -6.11
N LEU A 14 -0.23 -2.84 -7.34
CA LEU A 14 -1.41 -2.25 -7.99
C LEU A 14 -2.68 -2.50 -7.16
N TYR A 15 -2.93 -3.75 -6.74
CA TYR A 15 -4.10 -4.06 -5.89
C TYR A 15 -4.08 -3.33 -4.55
N VAL A 16 -2.90 -3.15 -3.94
CA VAL A 16 -2.76 -2.37 -2.69
C VAL A 16 -3.15 -0.90 -2.94
N SER A 17 -2.69 -0.32 -4.05
CA SER A 17 -3.04 1.06 -4.43
C SER A 17 -4.55 1.21 -4.68
N GLU A 18 -5.17 0.27 -5.41
CA GLU A 18 -6.61 0.28 -5.65
C GLU A 18 -7.43 0.17 -4.35
N ALA A 19 -6.98 -0.70 -3.43
CA ALA A 19 -7.59 -0.84 -2.10
C ALA A 19 -7.46 0.45 -1.28
N ARG A 20 -6.30 1.13 -1.32
CA ARG A 20 -6.07 2.41 -0.64
C ARG A 20 -7.05 3.46 -1.13
N GLU A 21 -7.15 3.65 -2.44
CA GLU A 21 -8.10 4.60 -3.02
C GLU A 21 -9.55 4.25 -2.68
N ARG A 22 -9.89 2.95 -2.63
CA ARG A 22 -11.24 2.52 -2.24
C ARG A 22 -11.55 2.87 -0.79
N ALA A 23 -10.59 2.71 0.11
CA ALA A 23 -10.70 3.10 1.52
C ALA A 23 -10.87 4.61 1.66
N GLU A 24 -10.05 5.40 0.97
CA GLU A 24 -10.15 6.87 0.94
C GLU A 24 -11.54 7.34 0.47
N ARG A 25 -12.02 6.80 -0.66
CA ARG A 25 -13.36 7.13 -1.19
C ARG A 25 -14.47 6.73 -0.22
N ALA A 26 -14.34 5.59 0.46
CA ALA A 26 -15.32 5.12 1.43
C ALA A 26 -15.34 6.03 2.68
N ALA A 27 -14.17 6.42 3.21
CA ALA A 27 -14.08 7.34 4.35
C ALA A 27 -14.75 8.68 4.03
N LYS A 28 -14.45 9.26 2.85
CA LYS A 28 -15.09 10.50 2.37
C LYS A 28 -16.61 10.37 2.24
N LEU A 29 -17.10 9.23 1.73
CA LEU A 29 -18.53 8.99 1.60
C LEU A 29 -19.21 8.91 2.97
N LEU A 30 -18.66 8.14 3.91
CA LEU A 30 -19.22 7.98 5.25
C LEU A 30 -19.22 9.30 6.03
N SER A 31 -18.14 10.08 5.90
CA SER A 31 -18.03 11.41 6.50
C SER A 31 -19.14 12.34 5.98
N ARG A 32 -19.39 12.36 4.66
CA ARG A 32 -20.50 13.14 4.04
C ARG A 32 -21.88 12.68 4.48
N GLN A 33 -22.03 11.40 4.84
CA GLN A 33 -23.29 10.82 5.31
C GLN A 33 -23.49 10.96 6.82
N ALA A 34 -22.61 11.66 7.54
CA ALA A 34 -22.63 11.77 9.00
C ALA A 34 -22.68 10.40 9.70
N ALA A 35 -21.99 9.40 9.14
CA ALA A 35 -21.86 8.09 9.75
C ALA A 35 -21.14 8.17 11.11
N ALA A 36 -21.22 7.10 11.90
CA ALA A 36 -20.56 7.04 13.20
C ALA A 36 -19.03 7.28 13.06
N PRO A 37 -18.41 8.12 13.91
CA PRO A 37 -17.00 8.52 13.77
C PRO A 37 -16.03 7.34 13.65
N HIS A 38 -16.22 6.29 14.46
CA HIS A 38 -15.37 5.10 14.46
C HIS A 38 -15.32 4.37 13.10
N LEU A 39 -16.36 4.49 12.26
CA LEU A 39 -16.38 3.88 10.92
C LEU A 39 -15.52 4.69 9.93
N VAL A 40 -15.53 6.01 10.05
CA VAL A 40 -14.69 6.89 9.24
C VAL A 40 -13.23 6.69 9.64
N GLU A 41 -12.94 6.73 10.95
CA GLU A 41 -11.60 6.53 11.51
C GLU A 41 -11.01 5.18 11.08
N ALA A 42 -11.80 4.10 11.11
CA ALA A 42 -11.33 2.79 10.67
C ALA A 42 -10.93 2.75 9.18
N LEU A 43 -11.64 3.47 8.31
CA LEU A 43 -11.32 3.53 6.88
C LEU A 43 -10.13 4.45 6.60
N GLU A 44 -9.98 5.54 7.33
CA GLU A 44 -8.79 6.39 7.27
C GLU A 44 -7.54 5.67 7.77
N GLU A 45 -7.67 4.85 8.82
CA GLU A 45 -6.57 4.03 9.31
C GLU A 45 -6.19 2.93 8.33
N LEU A 46 -7.19 2.30 7.68
CA LEU A 46 -6.94 1.35 6.60
C LEU A 46 -6.19 2.00 5.43
N GLU A 47 -6.59 3.20 5.01
CA GLU A 47 -5.93 3.97 3.95
C GLU A 47 -4.45 4.21 4.27
N ARG A 48 -4.15 4.76 5.47
CA ARG A 48 -2.78 4.98 5.93
C ARG A 48 -1.96 3.69 6.01
N GLY A 49 -2.56 2.63 6.55
CA GLY A 49 -1.90 1.32 6.68
C GLY A 49 -1.53 0.69 5.34
N LEU A 50 -2.37 0.86 4.31
CA LEU A 50 -2.10 0.39 2.95
C LEU A 50 -0.98 1.20 2.29
N ASP A 51 -0.95 2.52 2.49
CA ASP A 51 0.11 3.40 2.00
C ASP A 51 1.48 3.07 2.62
N ASP A 52 1.52 2.86 3.94
CA ASP A 52 2.71 2.40 4.66
C ASP A 52 3.17 1.01 4.23
N LEU A 53 2.23 0.10 3.97
CA LEU A 53 2.56 -1.23 3.45
C LEU A 53 3.17 -1.13 2.05
N GLN A 54 2.56 -0.36 1.15
CA GLN A 54 3.05 -0.14 -0.20
C GLN A 54 4.48 0.42 -0.19
N ARG A 55 4.76 1.47 0.60
CA ARG A 55 6.11 2.03 0.75
C ARG A 55 7.13 0.99 1.21
N ARG A 56 6.80 0.21 2.25
CA ARG A 56 7.69 -0.82 2.81
C ARG A 56 8.01 -1.91 1.79
N VAL A 57 7.00 -2.41 1.08
CA VAL A 57 7.20 -3.43 0.04
C VAL A 57 8.07 -2.87 -1.08
N MET A 58 7.80 -1.65 -1.56
CA MET A 58 8.65 -1.01 -2.58
C MET A 58 10.11 -0.91 -2.12
N GLN A 59 10.35 -0.51 -0.87
CA GLN A 59 11.70 -0.45 -0.29
C GLN A 59 12.37 -1.83 -0.29
N GLN A 60 11.64 -2.87 0.08
CA GLN A 60 12.16 -4.24 0.16
C GLN A 60 12.38 -4.89 -1.20
N THR A 61 11.67 -4.48 -2.25
CA THR A 61 11.77 -5.12 -3.57
C THR A 61 12.67 -4.36 -4.52
N TYR A 62 12.59 -3.03 -4.57
CA TYR A 62 13.35 -2.21 -5.53
C TYR A 62 14.64 -1.64 -4.95
N PHE A 63 14.71 -1.49 -3.62
CA PHE A 63 15.82 -0.79 -2.96
C PHE A 63 16.59 -1.66 -1.96
N ALA A 64 16.21 -2.94 -1.80
CA ALA A 64 17.03 -3.87 -1.03
C ALA A 64 18.29 -4.21 -1.83
N VAL A 65 19.45 -3.79 -1.33
CA VAL A 65 20.75 -4.21 -1.86
C VAL A 65 20.95 -5.70 -1.53
N PRO A 66 21.14 -6.57 -2.53
CA PRO A 66 21.51 -7.97 -2.29
C PRO A 66 22.79 -8.04 -1.46
N LYS A 67 22.80 -8.85 -0.39
CA LYS A 67 23.97 -8.98 0.50
C LYS A 67 25.21 -9.47 -0.23
N GLU A 68 25.05 -10.15 -1.37
CA GLU A 68 26.17 -10.57 -2.22
C GLU A 68 26.94 -9.40 -2.85
N GLN A 69 26.37 -8.18 -2.90
CA GLN A 69 27.01 -6.98 -3.43
C GLN A 69 27.73 -6.13 -2.35
N LEU A 70 27.67 -6.54 -1.08
CA LEU A 70 28.30 -5.83 0.05
C LEU A 70 29.72 -6.31 0.37
N THR A 71 30.30 -7.18 -0.45
CA THR A 71 31.73 -7.56 -0.32
C THR A 71 32.56 -6.75 -1.29
N LEU A 72 33.14 -5.65 -0.78
CA LEU A 72 34.29 -4.94 -1.33
C LEU A 72 35.49 -5.18 -0.42
#